data_AF-A0A0F8DDS7-F1
#
_entry.id   AF-A0A0F8DDS7-F1
#
_cell.length_a   1.000
_cell.length_b   1.000
_cell.length_c   1.000
_cell.angle_alpha   90.00
_cell.angle_beta   90.00
_cell.angle_gamma   90.00
#
_symmetry.space_group_name_H-M   'P 1'
#
loop_
_entity.id
_entity.type
_entity.pdbx_description
1 polymer ?
#
loop_
_entity_poly.entity_id
_entity_poly.type
_entity_poly.pdbx_seq_one_letter_code
_entity_poly.pdbx_strand_id
1 'polypeptide(L)'
;MLLTEEFLLLEPGLEAVRAREEAQLFRVIDELGELGMRFFSGRLSQGVTGETIACIKSLGMAAAEENMTDGVLNAAASLGLIGQEAARNGANEAVLETALALKALGEKTAYMETIFSLRLIAISLKEVGKEAVRQGMENEAIKSQFCLKELHNSCIGSENEFETFNEDFFSLIRDIGRCAADEGLEKAAINAAALMEDF
;
A
#
# COMPACT_ATOMS: atom_id res chain seq x y z
N MET A 1 -1.70 10.56 28.99
CA MET A 1 -1.68 9.76 27.74
C MET A 1 -2.60 10.49 26.77
N LEU A 2 -2.02 11.25 25.84
CA LEU A 2 -2.80 11.90 24.79
C LEU A 2 -3.13 10.80 23.78
N LEU A 3 -4.40 10.40 23.71
CA LEU A 3 -4.88 9.62 22.58
C LEU A 3 -4.75 10.54 21.36
N THR A 4 -3.91 10.16 20.42
CA THR A 4 -3.79 10.83 19.12
C THR A 4 -5.09 10.60 18.35
N GLU A 5 -5.44 11.51 17.42
CA GLU A 5 -6.71 11.44 16.68
C GLU A 5 -6.87 10.10 15.95
N GLU A 6 -5.76 9.48 15.56
CA GLU A 6 -5.60 8.16 14.98
C GLU A 6 -6.19 7.05 15.86
N PHE A 7 -5.84 7.02 17.16
CA PHE A 7 -6.34 6.01 18.09
C PHE A 7 -7.84 6.18 18.37
N LEU A 8 -8.37 7.40 18.24
CA LEU A 8 -9.80 7.65 18.38
C LEU A 8 -10.62 7.10 17.20
N LEU A 9 -9.98 6.93 16.04
CA LEU A 9 -10.62 6.41 14.82
C LEU A 9 -10.48 4.89 14.68
N LEU A 10 -9.41 4.28 15.23
CA LEU A 10 -9.19 2.84 15.12
C LEU A 10 -10.32 2.00 15.72
N GLU A 11 -10.72 2.27 16.97
CA GLU A 11 -11.75 1.45 17.64
C GLU A 11 -13.13 1.55 16.95
N PRO A 12 -13.64 2.74 16.59
CA PRO A 12 -14.86 2.84 15.78
C PRO A 12 -14.77 2.11 14.43
N GLY A 13 -13.60 2.10 13.79
CA GLY A 13 -13.39 1.33 12.56
C GLY A 13 -13.46 -0.17 12.81
N LEU A 14 -12.87 -0.68 13.89
CA LEU A 14 -12.95 -2.09 14.27
C LEU A 14 -14.38 -2.50 14.68
N GLU A 15 -15.10 -1.62 15.37
CA GLU A 15 -16.54 -1.80 15.63
C GLU A 15 -17.34 -1.92 14.33
N ALA A 16 -17.07 -1.05 13.35
CA ALA A 16 -17.71 -1.10 12.05
C ALA A 16 -17.43 -2.42 11.31
N VAL A 17 -16.20 -2.95 11.37
CA VAL A 17 -15.88 -4.27 10.82
C VAL A 17 -16.70 -5.36 11.52
N ARG A 18 -16.70 -5.38 12.87
CA ARG A 18 -17.44 -6.37 13.66
C ARG A 18 -18.95 -6.32 13.41
N ALA A 19 -19.48 -5.13 13.17
CA ALA A 19 -20.90 -4.91 12.84
C ALA A 19 -21.19 -5.08 11.33
N ARG A 20 -20.16 -5.28 10.49
CA ARG A 20 -20.24 -5.30 9.02
C ARG A 20 -20.87 -4.04 8.43
N GLU A 21 -20.62 -2.90 9.06
CA GLU A 21 -21.08 -1.58 8.61
C GLU A 21 -20.07 -0.95 7.65
N GLU A 22 -20.10 -1.36 6.38
CA GLU A 22 -19.14 -0.89 5.36
C GLU A 22 -19.10 0.63 5.21
N ALA A 23 -20.25 1.31 5.26
CA ALA A 23 -20.30 2.77 5.16
C ALA A 23 -19.62 3.48 6.35
N GLN A 24 -19.69 2.90 7.54
CA GLN A 24 -18.99 3.45 8.71
C GLN A 24 -17.49 3.20 8.60
N LEU A 25 -17.09 1.98 8.25
CA LEU A 25 -15.69 1.62 8.03
C LEU A 25 -15.05 2.51 6.95
N PHE A 26 -15.76 2.73 5.84
CA PHE A 26 -15.29 3.57 4.73
C PHE A 26 -14.99 4.99 5.21
N ARG A 27 -15.92 5.61 5.95
CA ARG A 27 -15.72 6.96 6.51
C ARG A 27 -14.51 7.03 7.45
N VAL A 28 -14.36 6.04 8.32
CA VAL A 28 -13.22 5.99 9.26
C VAL A 28 -11.89 5.90 8.49
N ILE A 29 -11.82 5.06 7.46
CA ILE A 29 -10.62 4.94 6.63
C ILE A 29 -10.36 6.22 5.84
N ASP A 30 -11.37 6.88 5.29
CA ASP A 30 -11.24 8.17 4.59
C ASP A 30 -10.68 9.26 5.52
N GLU A 31 -11.21 9.35 6.74
CA GLU A 31 -10.76 10.32 7.74
C GLU A 31 -9.29 10.08 8.13
N LEU A 32 -8.91 8.82 8.35
CA LEU A 32 -7.51 8.44 8.55
C LEU A 32 -6.65 8.76 7.32
N GLY A 33 -7.15 8.48 6.11
CA GLY A 33 -6.48 8.77 4.84
C GLY A 33 -6.16 10.26 4.70
N GLU A 34 -7.14 11.12 4.96
CA GLU A 34 -6.97 12.57 4.93
C GLU A 34 -5.98 13.05 6.01
N LEU A 35 -6.06 12.50 7.22
CA LEU A 35 -5.14 12.82 8.30
C LEU A 35 -3.69 12.46 7.92
N GLY A 36 -3.47 11.28 7.35
CA GLY A 36 -2.17 10.84 6.84
C GLY A 36 -1.62 11.77 5.77
N MET A 37 -2.44 12.17 4.79
CA MET A 37 -2.07 13.14 3.77
C MET A 37 -1.68 14.50 4.36
N ARG A 38 -2.37 14.97 5.41
CA ARG A 38 -2.06 16.24 6.11
C ARG A 38 -0.74 16.18 6.87
N PHE A 39 -0.38 15.03 7.46
CA PHE A 39 0.93 14.85 8.08
C PHE A 39 2.08 14.97 7.10
N PHE A 40 1.98 14.27 5.96
CA PHE A 40 3.09 14.22 5.02
C PHE A 40 3.17 15.46 4.12
N SER A 41 2.08 16.17 3.88
CA SER A 41 2.09 17.48 3.19
C SER A 41 2.65 18.64 4.03
N GLY A 42 3.19 18.37 5.23
CA GLY A 42 3.76 19.39 6.12
C GLY A 42 2.72 20.31 6.76
N ARG A 43 1.42 19.97 6.66
CA ARG A 43 0.31 20.71 7.29
C ARG A 43 0.15 20.39 8.78
N LEU A 44 0.79 19.32 9.26
CA LEU A 44 0.84 18.91 10.67
C LEU A 44 2.29 18.58 11.09
N SER A 45 2.60 18.76 12.37
CA SER A 45 3.92 18.47 12.95
C SER A 45 4.24 16.98 12.88
N GLN A 46 5.42 16.62 12.33
CA GLN A 46 5.89 15.25 12.01
C GLN A 46 6.14 14.32 13.22
N GLY A 47 5.49 14.52 14.37
CA GLY A 47 5.79 13.78 15.60
C GLY A 47 5.22 12.36 15.68
N VAL A 48 4.22 12.00 14.85
CA VAL A 48 3.42 10.77 15.03
C VAL A 48 2.96 10.12 13.71
N THR A 49 3.77 10.20 12.67
CA THR A 49 3.26 9.93 11.30
C THR A 49 3.02 8.45 10.95
N GLY A 50 3.64 7.50 11.67
CA GLY A 50 3.46 6.05 11.43
C GLY A 50 2.13 5.48 11.97
N GLU A 51 1.46 6.17 12.90
CA GLU A 51 0.25 5.67 13.54
C GLU A 51 -0.94 5.60 12.57
N THR A 52 -1.08 6.57 11.67
CA THR A 52 -2.17 6.57 10.67
C THR A 52 -2.03 5.41 9.68
N ILE A 53 -0.83 5.18 9.14
CA ILE A 53 -0.53 4.05 8.24
C ILE A 53 -0.85 2.73 8.95
N ALA A 54 -0.44 2.59 10.21
CA ALA A 54 -0.71 1.41 11.02
C ALA A 54 -2.21 1.18 11.30
N CYS A 55 -2.98 2.26 11.52
CA CYS A 55 -4.43 2.18 11.72
C CYS A 55 -5.15 1.73 10.45
N ILE A 56 -4.87 2.38 9.30
CA ILE A 56 -5.47 2.02 8.02
C ILE A 56 -5.13 0.57 7.65
N LYS A 57 -3.87 0.16 7.83
CA LYS A 57 -3.46 -1.24 7.62
C LYS A 57 -4.27 -2.20 8.50
N SER A 58 -4.41 -1.91 9.78
CA SER A 58 -5.15 -2.76 10.73
C SER A 58 -6.62 -2.88 10.35
N LEU A 59 -7.27 -1.78 9.96
CA LEU A 59 -8.66 -1.77 9.49
C LEU A 59 -8.83 -2.53 8.19
N GLY A 60 -7.93 -2.33 7.22
CA GLY A 60 -7.92 -3.09 5.97
C GLY A 60 -7.72 -4.58 6.19
N MET A 61 -6.84 -4.99 7.11
CA MET A 61 -6.64 -6.40 7.46
C MET A 61 -7.89 -7.00 8.11
N ALA A 62 -8.53 -6.28 9.03
CA ALA A 62 -9.78 -6.72 9.66
C ALA A 62 -10.93 -6.83 8.63
N ALA A 63 -11.00 -5.88 7.69
CA ALA A 63 -11.94 -5.94 6.57
C ALA A 63 -11.69 -7.17 5.69
N ALA A 64 -10.42 -7.49 5.41
CA ALA A 64 -10.04 -8.68 4.63
C ALA A 64 -10.43 -9.99 5.34
N GLU A 65 -10.29 -10.04 6.67
CA GLU A 65 -10.73 -11.20 7.48
C GLU A 65 -12.24 -11.45 7.37
N GLU A 66 -13.02 -10.38 7.29
CA GLU A 66 -14.47 -10.43 7.15
C GLU A 66 -14.96 -10.47 5.69
N ASN A 67 -14.05 -10.58 4.71
CA ASN A 67 -14.34 -10.50 3.27
C ASN A 67 -15.05 -9.20 2.83
N MET A 68 -14.85 -8.10 3.55
CA MET A 68 -15.40 -6.77 3.25
C MET A 68 -14.56 -6.07 2.17
N THR A 69 -14.83 -6.39 0.91
CA THR A 69 -14.05 -5.94 -0.26
C THR A 69 -13.92 -4.41 -0.33
N ASP A 70 -14.99 -3.66 -0.09
CA ASP A 70 -14.96 -2.20 -0.16
C ASP A 70 -14.06 -1.57 0.91
N GLY A 71 -14.03 -2.15 2.12
CA GLY A 71 -13.13 -1.72 3.19
C GLY A 71 -11.66 -1.95 2.85
N VAL A 72 -11.35 -3.09 2.23
CA VAL A 72 -9.99 -3.42 1.77
C VAL A 72 -9.55 -2.48 0.64
N LEU A 73 -10.42 -2.26 -0.35
CA LEU A 73 -10.14 -1.35 -1.46
C LEU A 73 -9.88 0.06 -0.96
N ASN A 74 -10.69 0.54 0.00
CA ASN A 74 -10.48 1.88 0.57
C ASN A 74 -9.16 1.98 1.35
N ALA A 75 -8.84 0.97 2.16
CA ALA A 75 -7.56 0.93 2.87
C ALA A 75 -6.36 0.96 1.89
N ALA A 76 -6.42 0.16 0.81
CA ALA A 76 -5.38 0.11 -0.21
C ALA A 76 -5.21 1.42 -0.97
N ALA A 77 -6.32 2.10 -1.32
CA ALA A 77 -6.31 3.40 -1.97
C ALA A 77 -5.71 4.47 -1.04
N SER A 78 -6.18 4.53 0.21
CA SER A 78 -5.73 5.50 1.21
C SER A 78 -4.24 5.35 1.51
N LEU A 79 -3.75 4.12 1.73
CA LEU A 79 -2.32 3.84 1.87
C LEU A 79 -1.55 4.27 0.61
N GLY A 80 -2.02 3.93 -0.59
CA GLY A 80 -1.36 4.31 -1.84
C GLY A 80 -1.23 5.83 -2.02
N LEU A 81 -2.24 6.60 -1.63
CA LEU A 81 -2.20 8.06 -1.66
C LEU A 81 -1.22 8.63 -0.63
N ILE A 82 -1.27 8.12 0.61
CA ILE A 82 -0.35 8.49 1.69
C ILE A 82 1.11 8.26 1.27
N GLY A 83 1.43 7.09 0.70
CA GLY A 83 2.79 6.78 0.27
C GLY A 83 3.30 7.69 -0.85
N GLN A 84 2.44 8.05 -1.80
CA GLN A 84 2.78 9.02 -2.85
C GLN A 84 3.02 10.41 -2.26
N GLU A 85 2.20 10.84 -1.32
CA GLU A 85 2.38 12.13 -0.66
C GLU A 85 3.63 12.16 0.21
N ALA A 86 3.91 11.07 0.94
CA ALA A 86 5.16 10.90 1.67
C ALA A 86 6.37 11.01 0.74
N ALA A 87 6.32 10.39 -0.44
CA ALA A 87 7.39 10.48 -1.43
C ALA A 87 7.59 11.92 -1.91
N ARG A 88 6.51 12.62 -2.30
CA ARG A 88 6.55 14.03 -2.73
C ARG A 88 7.18 14.98 -1.71
N ASN A 89 7.09 14.63 -0.44
CA ASN A 89 7.61 15.43 0.66
C ASN A 89 8.91 14.86 1.27
N GLY A 90 9.54 13.87 0.62
CA GLY A 90 10.81 13.29 1.06
C GLY A 90 10.75 12.55 2.39
N ALA A 91 9.57 12.04 2.79
CA ALA A 91 9.38 11.29 4.02
C ALA A 91 9.72 9.80 3.82
N ASN A 92 11.02 9.49 3.68
CA ASN A 92 11.53 8.14 3.38
C ASN A 92 10.90 7.02 4.22
N GLU A 93 10.88 7.17 5.54
CA GLU A 93 10.34 6.16 6.46
C GLU A 93 8.86 5.86 6.18
N ALA A 94 8.05 6.88 5.95
CA ALA A 94 6.64 6.71 5.65
C ALA A 94 6.37 6.06 4.28
N VAL A 95 7.23 6.30 3.29
CA VAL A 95 7.15 5.59 2.00
C VAL A 95 7.42 4.09 2.20
N LEU A 96 8.46 3.76 2.98
CA LEU A 96 8.81 2.37 3.29
C LEU A 96 7.71 1.68 4.12
N GLU A 97 7.20 2.35 5.15
CA GLU A 97 6.09 1.85 5.97
C GLU A 97 4.84 1.61 5.15
N THR A 98 4.50 2.53 4.25
CA THR A 98 3.35 2.39 3.35
C THR A 98 3.52 1.18 2.42
N ALA A 99 4.69 1.01 1.81
CA ALA A 99 4.96 -0.14 0.95
C ALA A 99 4.84 -1.47 1.71
N LEU A 100 5.35 -1.52 2.96
CA LEU A 100 5.20 -2.69 3.83
C LEU A 100 3.75 -2.93 4.25
N ALA A 101 3.00 -1.87 4.55
CA ALA A 101 1.58 -1.96 4.89
C ALA A 101 0.74 -2.50 3.73
N LEU A 102 0.96 -1.99 2.52
CA LEU A 102 0.30 -2.46 1.30
C LEU A 102 0.64 -3.93 1.02
N LYS A 103 1.93 -4.32 1.14
CA LYS A 103 2.33 -5.73 1.01
C LYS A 103 1.56 -6.62 1.99
N ALA A 104 1.59 -6.29 3.28
CA ALA A 104 0.93 -7.09 4.32
C ALA A 104 -0.58 -7.20 4.10
N LEU A 105 -1.22 -6.10 3.67
CA LEU A 105 -2.63 -6.12 3.29
C LEU A 105 -2.84 -7.05 2.08
N GLY A 106 -2.00 -6.96 1.05
CA GLY A 106 -2.07 -7.81 -0.14
C GLY A 106 -1.96 -9.30 0.19
N GLU A 107 -1.01 -9.68 1.04
CA GLU A 107 -0.84 -11.07 1.51
C GLU A 107 -2.10 -11.56 2.23
N LYS A 108 -2.79 -10.68 2.96
CA LYS A 108 -4.07 -11.02 3.60
C LYS A 108 -5.19 -11.21 2.57
N THR A 109 -5.20 -10.42 1.50
CA THR A 109 -6.21 -10.52 0.44
C THR A 109 -6.09 -11.77 -0.43
N ALA A 110 -4.96 -12.47 -0.39
CA ALA A 110 -4.77 -13.72 -1.14
C ALA A 110 -5.78 -14.83 -0.75
N TYR A 111 -6.42 -14.69 0.42
CA TYR A 111 -7.43 -15.61 0.95
C TYR A 111 -8.87 -15.12 0.76
N MET A 112 -9.08 -13.97 0.13
CA MET A 112 -10.41 -13.43 -0.16
C MET A 112 -11.01 -14.08 -1.40
N GLU A 113 -12.33 -13.99 -1.52
CA GLU A 113 -13.08 -14.55 -2.66
C GLU A 113 -12.79 -13.84 -4.00
N THR A 114 -12.22 -12.63 -3.98
CA THR A 114 -12.00 -11.83 -5.19
C THR A 114 -10.58 -11.29 -5.31
N ILE A 115 -10.07 -11.23 -6.55
CA ILE A 115 -8.73 -10.71 -6.87
C ILE A 115 -8.66 -9.18 -7.03
N PHE A 116 -9.81 -8.50 -7.06
CA PHE A 116 -9.87 -7.04 -7.28
C PHE A 116 -9.09 -6.26 -6.23
N SER A 117 -9.19 -6.68 -4.96
CA SER A 117 -8.44 -6.08 -3.85
C SER A 117 -6.93 -6.21 -4.06
N LEU A 118 -6.46 -7.40 -4.43
CA LEU A 118 -5.05 -7.63 -4.68
C LEU A 118 -4.53 -6.80 -5.86
N ARG A 119 -5.31 -6.71 -6.95
CA ARG A 119 -5.01 -5.86 -8.12
C ARG A 119 -4.79 -4.41 -7.70
N LEU A 120 -5.72 -3.85 -6.92
CA LEU A 120 -5.60 -2.46 -6.47
C LEU A 120 -4.37 -2.26 -5.56
N ILE A 121 -4.11 -3.19 -4.64
CA ILE A 121 -2.95 -3.13 -3.73
C ILE A 121 -1.64 -3.11 -4.52
N ALA A 122 -1.50 -3.98 -5.53
CA ALA A 122 -0.32 -4.02 -6.37
C ALA A 122 -0.17 -2.74 -7.22
N ILE A 123 -1.28 -2.19 -7.72
CA ILE A 123 -1.27 -0.89 -8.41
C ILE A 123 -0.84 0.24 -7.45
N SER A 124 -1.34 0.26 -6.22
CA SER A 124 -0.94 1.22 -5.19
C SER A 124 0.56 1.13 -4.90
N LEU A 125 1.11 -0.08 -4.74
CA LEU A 125 2.56 -0.29 -4.60
C LEU A 125 3.36 0.27 -5.77
N LYS A 126 2.90 0.02 -7.01
CA LYS A 126 3.53 0.57 -8.22
C LYS A 126 3.51 2.10 -8.23
N GLU A 127 2.37 2.72 -7.93
CA GLU A 127 2.28 4.19 -7.97
C GLU A 127 3.12 4.83 -6.86
N VAL A 128 3.19 4.23 -5.67
CA VAL A 128 4.14 4.66 -4.61
C VAL A 128 5.59 4.55 -5.10
N GLY A 129 5.96 3.42 -5.71
CA GLY A 129 7.31 3.20 -6.25
C GLY A 129 7.67 4.17 -7.38
N LYS A 130 6.74 4.48 -8.29
CA LYS A 130 6.94 5.48 -9.35
C LYS A 130 7.05 6.90 -8.81
N GLU A 131 6.26 7.24 -7.78
CA GLU A 131 6.41 8.55 -7.14
C GLU A 131 7.76 8.64 -6.44
N ALA A 132 8.21 7.61 -5.73
CA ALA A 132 9.56 7.54 -5.16
C ALA A 132 10.65 7.77 -6.23
N VAL A 133 10.52 7.15 -7.41
CA VAL A 133 11.42 7.38 -8.55
C VAL A 133 11.45 8.86 -8.95
N ARG A 134 10.30 9.50 -9.16
CA ARG A 134 10.21 10.93 -9.54
C ARG A 134 10.86 11.86 -8.53
N GLN A 135 10.96 11.44 -7.27
CA GLN A 135 11.54 12.21 -6.18
C GLN A 135 13.00 11.79 -5.88
N GLY A 136 13.62 10.94 -6.72
CA GLY A 136 15.00 10.48 -6.54
C GLY A 136 15.21 9.50 -5.38
N MET A 137 14.12 8.93 -4.83
CA MET A 137 14.12 8.04 -3.67
C MET A 137 14.37 6.59 -4.12
N GLU A 138 15.59 6.33 -4.57
CA GLU A 138 15.97 5.08 -5.24
C GLU A 138 15.75 3.82 -4.37
N ASN A 139 16.03 3.89 -3.07
CA ASN A 139 15.86 2.75 -2.16
C ASN A 139 14.38 2.42 -1.93
N GLU A 140 13.52 3.45 -1.87
CA GLU A 140 12.08 3.33 -1.68
C GLU A 140 11.39 2.76 -2.93
N ALA A 141 11.87 3.16 -4.12
CA ALA A 141 11.46 2.56 -5.38
C ALA A 141 11.83 1.07 -5.44
N ILE A 142 13.07 0.71 -5.08
CA ILE A 142 13.54 -0.68 -4.97
C ILE A 142 12.68 -1.45 -3.97
N LYS A 143 12.36 -0.86 -2.81
CA LYS A 143 11.50 -1.50 -1.81
C LYS A 143 10.12 -1.82 -2.36
N SER A 144 9.52 -0.89 -3.12
CA SER A 144 8.23 -1.11 -3.77
C SER A 144 8.28 -2.26 -4.79
N GLN A 145 9.37 -2.36 -5.57
CA GLN A 145 9.58 -3.48 -6.50
C GLN A 145 9.70 -4.83 -5.76
N PHE A 146 10.46 -4.89 -4.66
CA PHE A 146 10.55 -6.10 -3.83
C PHE A 146 9.20 -6.47 -3.23
N CYS A 147 8.44 -5.50 -2.71
CA CYS A 147 7.11 -5.77 -2.17
C CYS A 147 6.16 -6.37 -3.22
N LEU A 148 6.23 -5.91 -4.47
CA LEU A 148 5.48 -6.52 -5.58
C LEU A 148 5.93 -7.96 -5.85
N LYS A 149 7.24 -8.24 -5.86
CA LYS A 149 7.76 -9.59 -6.07
C LYS A 149 7.36 -10.55 -4.95
N GLU A 150 7.51 -10.10 -3.70
CA GLU A 150 7.13 -10.88 -2.53
C GLU A 150 5.63 -11.17 -2.53
N LEU A 151 4.82 -10.17 -2.88
CA LEU A 151 3.37 -10.32 -2.96
C LEU A 151 2.96 -11.31 -4.07
N HIS A 152 3.61 -11.25 -5.24
CA HIS A 152 3.46 -12.27 -6.28
C HIS A 152 3.76 -13.67 -5.73
N ASN A 153 4.90 -13.84 -5.07
CA ASN A 153 5.31 -15.15 -4.53
C ASN A 153 4.32 -15.70 -3.49
N SER A 154 3.73 -14.82 -2.67
CA SER A 154 2.69 -15.19 -1.69
C SER A 154 1.39 -15.66 -2.36
N CYS A 155 1.17 -15.37 -3.65
CA CYS A 155 -0.03 -15.74 -4.40
C CYS A 155 0.16 -16.97 -5.32
N ILE A 156 1.38 -17.52 -5.46
CA ILE A 156 1.67 -18.65 -6.37
C ILE A 156 0.92 -19.96 -5.99
N GLY A 157 0.28 -20.02 -4.81
CA GLY A 157 -0.43 -21.20 -4.31
C GLY A 157 -1.96 -21.08 -4.20
N SER A 158 -2.58 -19.97 -4.63
CA SER A 158 -4.04 -19.78 -4.56
C SER A 158 -4.74 -20.24 -5.85
N GLU A 159 -5.90 -20.89 -5.73
CA GLU A 159 -6.57 -21.56 -6.86
C GLU A 159 -7.06 -20.59 -7.97
N ASN A 160 -6.80 -21.00 -9.23
CA ASN A 160 -7.36 -20.64 -10.55
C ASN A 160 -7.59 -19.19 -11.01
N GLU A 161 -7.81 -18.18 -10.16
CA GLU A 161 -7.95 -16.77 -10.64
C GLU A 161 -6.64 -15.97 -10.62
N PHE A 162 -5.63 -16.46 -9.88
CA PHE A 162 -4.34 -15.78 -9.71
C PHE A 162 -3.38 -15.97 -10.89
N GLU A 163 -3.51 -17.05 -11.67
CA GLU A 163 -2.67 -17.26 -12.86
C GLU A 163 -2.80 -16.13 -13.89
N THR A 164 -3.99 -15.53 -14.02
CA THR A 164 -4.21 -14.39 -14.94
C THR A 164 -3.63 -13.07 -14.40
N PHE A 165 -3.33 -12.98 -13.09
CA PHE A 165 -2.75 -11.80 -12.46
C PHE A 165 -1.22 -11.84 -12.38
N ASN A 166 -0.59 -12.99 -12.65
CA ASN A 166 0.87 -13.09 -12.68
C ASN A 166 1.51 -12.16 -13.75
N GLU A 167 0.88 -12.02 -14.92
CA GLU A 167 1.32 -11.09 -15.96
C GLU A 167 1.27 -9.61 -15.49
N ASP A 168 0.35 -9.29 -14.58
CA ASP A 168 0.20 -7.94 -14.06
C ASP A 168 1.39 -7.59 -13.15
N PHE A 169 1.85 -8.46 -12.24
CA PHE A 169 3.00 -8.16 -11.37
C PHE A 169 4.29 -7.87 -12.13
N PHE A 170 4.59 -8.66 -13.16
CA PHE A 170 5.72 -8.41 -14.05
C PHE A 170 5.62 -7.01 -14.68
N SER A 171 4.45 -6.66 -15.21
CA SER A 171 4.23 -5.35 -15.82
C SER A 171 4.35 -4.20 -14.82
N LEU A 172 3.87 -4.39 -13.58
CA LEU A 172 3.96 -3.39 -12.52
C LEU A 172 5.42 -3.11 -12.11
N ILE A 173 6.25 -4.15 -11.92
CA ILE A 173 7.68 -3.99 -11.61
C ILE A 173 8.41 -3.32 -12.79
N ARG A 174 8.12 -3.77 -14.02
CA ARG A 174 8.67 -3.18 -15.25
C ARG A 174 8.34 -1.69 -15.36
N ASP A 175 7.13 -1.28 -14.99
CA ASP A 175 6.72 0.12 -15.05
C ASP A 175 7.51 1.01 -14.09
N ILE A 176 7.83 0.52 -12.88
CA ILE A 176 8.73 1.23 -11.96
C ILE A 176 10.15 1.27 -12.55
N GLY A 177 10.65 0.14 -13.06
CA GLY A 177 11.99 0.04 -13.66
C GLY A 177 12.19 0.96 -14.87
N ARG A 178 11.19 1.04 -15.76
CA ARG A 178 11.21 1.98 -16.90
C ARG A 178 11.23 3.43 -16.41
N CYS A 179 10.38 3.76 -15.44
CA CYS A 179 10.39 5.09 -14.82
C CYS A 179 11.77 5.40 -14.22
N ALA A 180 12.40 4.44 -13.55
CA ALA A 180 13.71 4.61 -12.94
C ALA A 180 14.81 4.83 -14.00
N ALA A 181 14.75 4.10 -15.12
CA ALA A 181 15.67 4.30 -16.23
C ALA A 181 15.51 5.70 -16.86
N ASP A 182 14.27 6.16 -17.04
CA ASP A 182 13.97 7.49 -17.59
C ASP A 182 14.49 8.63 -16.68
N GLU A 183 14.46 8.44 -15.35
CA GLU A 183 14.95 9.38 -14.35
C GLU A 183 16.45 9.18 -13.98
N GLY A 184 17.15 8.22 -14.61
CA GLY A 184 18.57 7.95 -14.34
C GLY A 184 18.89 7.27 -13.01
N LEU A 185 17.90 6.64 -12.37
CA LEU A 185 18.06 5.84 -11.15
C LEU A 185 18.50 4.40 -11.49
N GLU A 186 19.77 4.25 -11.83
CA GLU A 186 20.34 3.01 -12.37
C GLU A 186 20.12 1.78 -11.49
N LYS A 187 20.23 1.88 -10.16
CA LYS A 187 20.07 0.70 -9.29
C LYS A 187 18.61 0.25 -9.26
N ALA A 188 17.66 1.17 -9.24
CA ALA A 188 16.24 0.83 -9.30
C ALA A 188 15.85 0.23 -10.67
N ALA A 189 16.46 0.70 -11.77
CA ALA A 189 16.26 0.12 -13.09
C ALA A 189 16.83 -1.30 -13.20
N ILE A 190 18.07 -1.52 -12.72
CA ILE A 190 18.73 -2.83 -12.70
C ILE A 190 17.98 -3.80 -11.79
N ASN A 191 17.54 -3.34 -10.60
CA ASN A 191 16.79 -4.17 -9.67
C ASN A 191 15.47 -4.66 -10.27
N ALA A 192 14.74 -3.79 -10.99
CA ALA A 192 13.54 -4.21 -11.72
C ALA A 192 13.85 -5.31 -12.75
N ALA A 193 14.92 -5.15 -13.54
CA ALA A 193 15.34 -6.14 -14.52
C ALA A 193 15.70 -7.49 -13.87
N ALA A 194 16.48 -7.47 -12.79
CA ALA A 194 16.87 -8.67 -12.05
C ALA A 194 15.64 -9.40 -11.46
N LEU A 195 14.72 -8.68 -10.83
CA LEU A 195 13.50 -9.29 -10.27
C LEU A 195 12.62 -9.95 -11.33
N MET A 196 12.66 -9.43 -12.57
CA MET A 196 11.94 -9.95 -13.72
C MET A 196 12.55 -11.23 -14.31
N GLU A 197 13.85 -11.50 -14.12
CA GLU A 197 14.49 -12.75 -14.53
C GLU A 197 14.04 -13.96 -13.68
N ASP A 198 13.64 -13.69 -12.43
CA ASP A 198 13.26 -14.69 -11.44
C ASP A 198 11.73 -14.97 -11.38
N PHE A 199 10.93 -14.53 -12.37
CA PHE A 199 9.46 -14.77 -12.43
C PHE A 199 9.09 -16.15 -12.95
#